data_AF-A0A5K1HGS6-F1
#
_entry.id   AF-A0A5K1HGS6-F1
#
_cell.length_a   1.000
_cell.length_b   1.000
_cell.length_c   1.000
_cell.angle_alpha   90.00
_cell.angle_beta   90.00
_cell.angle_gamma   90.00
#
_symmetry.space_group_name_H-M   'P 1'
#
loop_
_entity.id
_entity.type
_entity.pdbx_description
1 polymer ?
#
loop_
_entity_poly.entity_id
_entity_poly.type
_entity_poly.pdbx_seq_one_letter_code
_entity_poly.pdbx_strand_id
1 'polypeptide(L)'
;MHEEDDSSDGFQGLDRLAPEEKPAKVETVVEKVPRGVSLNVAREKKPRLVIDHMVLEDFKSYAGKQVIGKFHGNFTSVVGPNGSGKSNLIESMLFIFGFNASWMRLNKLNQLIHNSSSSTGNSRAAVEVHFKKVQELTNGQLVEVAG
;
A
#
# COMPACT_ATOMS: atom_id res chain seq x y z
N MET A 1 10.32 -48.70 65.27
CA MET A 1 8.97 -48.24 65.62
C MET A 1 8.68 -47.11 64.64
N HIS A 2 8.11 -47.42 63.48
CA HIS A 2 6.65 -47.33 63.16
C HIS A 2 6.18 -45.87 63.28
N GLU A 3 5.57 -45.19 62.31
CA GLU A 3 4.78 -45.49 61.09
C GLU A 3 4.77 -44.18 60.23
N GLU A 4 4.74 -44.20 58.89
CA GLU A 4 3.56 -43.98 57.98
C GLU A 4 2.62 -42.82 58.41
N ASP A 5 2.05 -41.95 57.58
CA ASP A 5 2.04 -41.69 56.13
C ASP A 5 1.33 -40.33 55.89
N ASP A 6 1.32 -39.90 54.61
CA ASP A 6 0.21 -39.24 53.89
C ASP A 6 0.15 -37.70 53.65
N SER A 7 0.45 -37.36 52.39
CA SER A 7 -0.39 -36.66 51.40
C SER A 7 -0.65 -35.13 51.39
N SER A 8 -0.69 -34.62 50.13
CA SER A 8 -1.22 -33.34 49.60
C SER A 8 -0.34 -32.07 49.79
N ASP A 9 -0.08 -31.20 48.82
CA ASP A 9 -0.79 -30.84 47.60
C ASP A 9 0.17 -30.37 46.49
N GLY A 10 -0.02 -30.91 45.29
CA GLY A 10 0.58 -30.41 44.06
C GLY A 10 -0.22 -29.26 43.48
N PHE A 11 0.34 -28.05 43.50
CA PHE A 11 -0.23 -26.87 42.85
C PHE A 11 0.71 -26.37 41.73
N GLN A 12 0.47 -26.85 40.50
CA GLN A 12 0.98 -26.25 39.27
C GLN A 12 -0.15 -26.22 38.22
N GLY A 13 -1.12 -25.33 38.43
CA GLY A 13 -1.90 -24.69 37.36
C GLY A 13 -1.48 -23.23 37.32
N LEU A 14 -1.41 -22.50 36.21
CA LEU A 14 -2.06 -22.60 34.92
C LEU A 14 -1.18 -21.76 33.97
N ASP A 15 -0.70 -22.36 32.89
CA ASP A 15 -0.58 -21.72 31.57
C ASP A 15 -0.31 -22.84 30.57
N ARG A 16 -1.40 -23.58 30.30
CA ARG A 16 -1.45 -24.50 29.16
C ARG A 16 -1.44 -23.64 27.89
N LEU A 17 -0.23 -23.31 27.42
CA LEU A 17 -0.04 -22.88 26.05
C LEU A 17 -0.47 -24.05 25.15
N ALA A 18 -1.56 -23.88 24.42
CA ALA A 18 -1.91 -24.76 23.32
C ALA A 18 -0.68 -24.86 22.39
N PRO A 19 -0.34 -26.06 21.87
CA PRO A 19 0.66 -26.12 20.81
C PRO A 19 0.15 -25.25 19.66
N GLU A 20 0.97 -24.31 19.19
CA GLU A 20 0.71 -23.61 17.93
C GLU A 20 0.38 -24.66 16.87
N GLU A 21 -0.84 -24.60 16.33
CA GLU A 21 -1.13 -25.26 15.07
C GLU A 21 -0.19 -24.65 14.03
N LYS A 22 0.88 -25.39 13.70
CA LYS A 22 1.68 -25.08 12.52
C LYS A 22 0.68 -24.99 11.35
N PRO A 23 0.67 -23.89 10.58
CA PRO A 23 -0.24 -23.76 9.46
C PRO A 23 -0.05 -24.98 8.56
N ALA A 24 -1.15 -25.67 8.25
CA ALA A 24 -1.15 -26.85 7.42
C ALA A 24 -0.30 -26.57 6.18
N LYS A 25 0.73 -27.40 5.97
CA LYS A 25 1.49 -27.41 4.74
C LYS A 25 0.50 -27.80 3.65
N VAL A 26 0.03 -26.81 2.89
CA VAL A 26 -0.71 -27.05 1.67
C VAL A 26 0.27 -27.74 0.73
N GLU A 27 0.29 -29.07 0.76
CA GLU A 27 0.91 -29.85 -0.29
C GLU A 27 0.05 -29.64 -1.53
N THR A 28 0.48 -28.70 -2.36
CA THR A 28 -0.02 -28.55 -3.72
C THR A 28 0.14 -29.90 -4.39
N VAL A 29 -0.96 -30.63 -4.53
CA VAL A 29 -1.03 -31.77 -5.44
C VAL A 29 -0.78 -31.17 -6.82
N VAL A 30 0.47 -31.25 -7.28
CA VAL A 30 0.80 -30.99 -8.67
C VAL A 30 0.27 -32.20 -9.42
N GLU A 31 -1.01 -32.13 -9.78
CA GLU A 31 -1.58 -33.05 -10.75
C GLU A 31 -0.67 -32.97 -11.99
N LYS A 32 -0.06 -34.11 -12.33
CA LYS A 32 1.00 -34.20 -13.33
C LYS A 32 0.40 -33.92 -14.69
N VAL A 33 0.34 -32.64 -15.08
CA VAL A 33 -0.14 -32.20 -16.39
C VAL A 33 0.64 -32.96 -17.47
N PRO A 34 -0.02 -33.70 -18.37
CA PRO A 34 0.67 -34.40 -19.45
C PRO A 34 1.51 -33.41 -20.26
N ARG A 35 2.80 -33.73 -20.41
CA ARG A 35 3.76 -32.94 -21.21
C ARG A 35 3.24 -32.85 -22.64
N GLY A 36 2.67 -31.71 -23.01
CA GLY A 36 2.10 -31.47 -24.34
C GLY A 36 0.79 -30.67 -24.38
N VAL A 37 0.14 -30.43 -23.23
CA VAL A 37 -1.06 -29.57 -23.20
C VAL A 37 -0.67 -28.16 -22.74
N SER A 38 -0.51 -27.23 -23.68
CA SER A 38 -0.51 -25.80 -23.35
C SER A 38 -1.94 -25.37 -23.06
N LEU A 39 -2.43 -25.69 -21.86
CA LEU A 39 -3.64 -25.04 -21.37
C LEU A 39 -3.29 -23.57 -21.16
N ASN A 40 -3.75 -22.72 -22.08
CA ASN A 40 -3.94 -21.30 -21.82
C ASN A 40 -5.04 -21.16 -20.74
N VAL A 41 -4.78 -21.65 -19.52
CA VAL A 41 -5.58 -21.28 -18.36
C VAL A 41 -5.23 -19.83 -18.12
N ALA A 42 -6.06 -18.93 -18.64
CA ALA A 42 -6.04 -17.53 -18.26
C ALA A 42 -6.16 -17.52 -16.72
N ARG A 43 -5.03 -17.39 -16.03
CA ARG A 43 -5.04 -17.20 -14.58
C ARG A 43 -5.92 -15.98 -14.34
N GLU A 44 -7.05 -16.17 -13.67
CA GLU A 44 -7.87 -15.05 -13.26
C GLU A 44 -6.97 -14.09 -12.48
N LYS A 45 -6.79 -12.89 -13.05
CA LYS A 45 -5.93 -11.88 -12.44
C LYS A 45 -6.64 -11.42 -11.18
N LYS A 46 -6.07 -11.75 -10.03
CA LYS A 46 -6.54 -11.31 -8.72
C LYS A 46 -6.76 -9.78 -8.73
N PRO A 47 -7.82 -9.26 -8.07
CA PRO A 47 -7.99 -7.82 -7.92
C PRO A 47 -6.74 -7.13 -7.37
N ARG A 48 -6.41 -5.97 -7.92
CA ARG A 48 -5.27 -5.13 -7.54
C ARG A 48 -5.75 -3.83 -6.93
N LEU A 49 -5.08 -3.37 -5.89
CA LEU A 49 -5.24 -2.01 -5.39
C LEU A 49 -4.45 -1.06 -6.31
N VAL A 50 -5.10 -0.03 -6.82
CA VAL A 50 -4.48 1.00 -7.68
C VAL A 50 -4.83 2.39 -7.16
N ILE A 51 -3.99 3.36 -7.50
CA ILE A 51 -4.28 4.77 -7.22
C ILE A 51 -5.35 5.22 -8.22
N ASP A 52 -6.44 5.82 -7.73
CA ASP A 52 -7.48 6.43 -8.57
C ASP A 52 -7.12 7.89 -8.87
N HIS A 53 -6.88 8.68 -7.83
CA HIS A 53 -6.47 10.08 -7.93
C HIS A 53 -5.73 10.53 -6.66
N MET A 54 -5.12 11.70 -6.74
CA MET A 54 -4.50 12.39 -5.61
C MET A 54 -5.08 13.79 -5.47
N VAL A 55 -5.03 14.32 -4.26
CA VAL A 55 -5.37 15.71 -3.96
C VAL A 55 -4.18 16.37 -3.27
N LEU A 56 -3.66 17.44 -3.84
CA LEU A 56 -2.56 18.23 -3.30
C LEU A 56 -3.10 19.60 -2.91
N GLU A 57 -2.95 20.00 -1.65
CA GLU A 57 -3.34 21.32 -1.16
C GLU A 57 -2.09 22.08 -0.72
N ASP A 58 -1.79 23.19 -1.39
CA ASP A 58 -0.66 24.07 -1.09
C ASP A 58 0.70 23.34 -0.97
N PHE A 59 0.92 22.33 -1.81
CA PHE A 59 2.13 21.51 -1.82
C PHE A 59 3.12 21.95 -2.90
N LYS A 60 4.27 22.48 -2.50
CA LYS A 60 5.37 22.95 -3.39
C LYS A 60 4.88 23.89 -4.49
N SER A 61 4.81 23.41 -5.74
CA SER A 61 4.37 24.21 -6.89
C SER A 61 2.86 24.20 -7.10
N TYR A 62 2.11 23.37 -6.35
CA TYR A 62 0.67 23.25 -6.44
C TYR A 62 0.02 24.22 -5.45
N ALA A 63 -0.48 25.34 -5.95
CA ALA A 63 -1.20 26.34 -5.16
C ALA A 63 -2.68 25.98 -4.99
N GLY A 64 -3.22 26.17 -3.80
CA GLY A 64 -4.58 25.77 -3.46
C GLY A 64 -4.80 24.27 -3.63
N LYS A 65 -6.06 23.86 -3.80
CA LYS A 65 -6.45 22.46 -3.97
C LYS A 65 -6.35 22.03 -5.43
N GLN A 66 -5.48 21.06 -5.71
CA GLN A 66 -5.23 20.49 -7.02
C GLN A 66 -5.56 19.00 -7.03
N VAL A 67 -6.36 18.55 -7.99
CA VAL A 67 -6.71 17.13 -8.16
C VAL A 67 -5.90 16.56 -9.32
N ILE A 68 -5.13 15.51 -9.05
CA ILE A 68 -4.27 14.84 -10.04
C ILE A 68 -4.85 13.47 -10.36
N GLY A 69 -5.19 13.25 -11.63
CA GLY A 69 -5.81 12.01 -12.10
C GLY A 69 -7.00 12.27 -13.03
N LYS A 70 -7.79 11.25 -13.37
CA LYS A 70 -7.71 9.86 -12.89
C LYS A 70 -6.48 9.12 -13.42
N PHE A 71 -5.78 8.39 -12.55
CA PHE A 71 -4.69 7.51 -12.95
C PHE A 71 -5.25 6.25 -13.62
N HIS A 72 -4.56 5.78 -14.65
CA HIS A 72 -4.90 4.52 -15.30
C HIS A 72 -4.43 3.34 -14.46
N GLY A 73 -5.24 2.28 -14.35
CA GLY A 73 -4.96 1.12 -13.49
C GLY A 73 -3.77 0.25 -13.91
N ASN A 74 -3.14 0.54 -15.05
CA ASN A 74 -1.93 -0.17 -15.52
C ASN A 74 -0.70 0.74 -15.58
N PHE A 75 -0.80 1.87 -16.28
CA PHE A 75 0.33 2.74 -16.56
C PHE A 75 -0.16 4.16 -16.80
N THR A 76 0.42 5.11 -16.08
CA THR A 76 0.19 6.55 -16.29
C THR A 76 1.53 7.22 -16.52
N SER A 77 1.63 8.02 -17.59
CA SER A 77 2.80 8.84 -17.87
C SER A 77 2.56 10.27 -17.41
N VAL A 78 3.54 10.88 -16.74
CA VAL A 78 3.50 12.27 -16.29
C VAL A 78 4.45 13.08 -17.17
N VAL A 79 3.88 13.91 -18.04
CA VAL A 79 4.61 14.72 -19.04
C VAL A 79 4.19 16.18 -18.97
N GLY A 80 5.05 17.07 -19.47
CA GLY A 80 4.81 18.52 -19.42
C GLY A 80 6.10 19.34 -19.46
N PRO A 81 6.03 20.67 -19.71
CA PRO A 81 7.18 21.54 -19.85
C PRO A 81 8.03 21.62 -18.58
N ASN A 82 9.26 22.13 -18.67
CA ASN A 82 10.10 22.36 -17.49
C ASN A 82 9.41 23.34 -16.52
N GLY A 83 9.53 23.08 -15.21
CA GLY A 83 8.88 23.88 -14.18
C GLY A 83 7.39 23.57 -13.92
N SER A 84 6.73 22.70 -14.70
CA SER A 84 5.30 22.35 -14.51
C SER A 84 4.96 21.55 -13.24
N GLY A 85 5.92 21.27 -12.35
CA GLY A 85 5.65 20.56 -11.10
C GLY A 85 5.65 19.04 -11.18
N LYS A 86 6.02 18.42 -12.31
CA LYS A 86 6.11 16.94 -12.47
C LYS A 86 6.96 16.28 -11.38
N SER A 87 8.13 16.84 -11.09
CA SER A 87 9.02 16.34 -10.05
C SER A 87 8.44 16.50 -8.64
N ASN A 88 7.60 17.52 -8.43
CA ASN A 88 6.92 17.76 -7.17
C ASN A 88 5.74 16.79 -6.99
N LEU A 89 5.11 16.33 -8.08
CA LEU A 89 4.13 15.23 -8.02
C LEU A 89 4.78 13.94 -7.51
N ILE A 90 5.96 13.60 -8.04
CA ILE A 90 6.72 12.44 -7.54
C ILE A 90 7.12 12.62 -6.07
N GLU A 91 7.56 13.82 -5.68
CA GLU A 91 7.85 14.10 -4.26
C GLU A 91 6.61 14.03 -3.35
N SER A 92 5.42 14.37 -3.85
CA SER A 92 4.18 14.20 -3.08
C SER A 92 3.88 12.73 -2.78
N MET A 93 4.19 11.82 -3.72
CA MET A 93 4.12 10.37 -3.47
C MET A 93 5.15 9.92 -2.44
N LEU A 94 6.39 10.44 -2.52
CA LEU A 94 7.44 10.13 -1.55
C LEU A 94 7.03 10.58 -0.13
N PHE A 95 6.42 11.76 -0.04
CA PHE A 95 5.90 12.33 1.20
C PHE A 95 4.80 11.46 1.82
N ILE A 96 3.78 11.07 1.03
CA ILE A 96 2.67 10.22 1.50
C ILE A 96 3.19 8.90 2.08
N PHE A 97 4.10 8.24 1.38
CA PHE A 97 4.59 6.91 1.77
C PHE A 97 5.71 6.97 2.83
N GLY A 98 6.02 8.16 3.36
CA GLY A 98 6.99 8.31 4.44
C GLY A 98 8.43 7.93 4.03
N PHE A 99 8.78 8.09 2.75
CA PHE A 99 10.15 7.86 2.32
C PHE A 99 11.10 8.88 2.97
N ASN A 100 12.37 8.48 3.11
CA ASN A 100 13.40 9.30 3.74
C ASN A 100 13.46 10.70 3.14
N ALA A 101 13.55 11.71 3.99
CA ALA A 101 13.62 13.11 3.58
C ALA A 101 14.81 13.40 2.63
N SER A 102 15.88 12.61 2.70
CA SER A 102 17.03 12.71 1.80
C SER A 102 16.70 12.38 0.34
N TRP A 103 15.60 11.68 0.07
CA TRP A 103 15.12 11.39 -1.29
C TRP A 103 14.23 12.51 -1.83
N MET A 104 13.74 13.39 -0.96
CA MET A 104 13.03 14.58 -1.34
C MET A 104 14.03 15.74 -1.50
N ARG A 105 13.83 16.63 -2.48
CA ARG A 105 14.67 17.81 -2.64
C ARG A 105 14.20 18.89 -1.65
N LEU A 106 14.55 18.72 -0.38
CA LEU A 106 14.25 19.71 0.67
C LEU A 106 15.31 19.70 1.77
N ASN A 107 15.67 20.90 2.23
CA ASN A 107 16.56 21.11 3.38
C ASN A 107 15.78 21.27 4.68
N LYS A 108 14.51 21.70 4.59
CA LYS A 108 13.61 21.99 5.72
C LYS A 108 12.18 21.57 5.34
N LEU A 109 11.42 21.04 6.29
CA LEU A 109 10.03 20.60 6.04
C LEU A 109 9.12 21.72 5.53
N ASN A 110 9.32 22.97 5.98
CA ASN A 110 8.52 24.11 5.50
C ASN A 110 8.66 24.37 3.99
N GLN A 111 9.66 23.81 3.31
CA GLN A 111 9.80 23.89 1.85
C GLN A 111 8.79 23.00 1.10
N LEU A 112 8.01 22.18 1.81
CA LEU A 112 6.86 21.47 1.26
C LEU A 112 5.65 22.39 1.08
N ILE A 113 5.58 23.50 1.82
CA ILE A 113 4.48 24.45 1.75
C ILE A 113 4.67 25.36 0.55
N HIS A 114 3.61 25.52 -0.24
CA HIS A 114 3.60 26.43 -1.38
C HIS A 114 3.91 27.85 -0.93
N ASN A 115 4.89 28.46 -1.58
CA ASN A 115 5.33 29.81 -1.31
C ASN A 115 5.63 30.52 -2.64
N SER A 116 4.72 31.38 -3.07
CA SER A 116 4.83 32.29 -4.21
C SER A 116 4.57 33.73 -3.77
N SER A 117 5.01 34.71 -4.57
CA SER A 117 4.77 36.13 -4.29
C SER A 117 3.27 36.48 -4.20
N SER A 118 2.41 35.69 -4.84
CA SER A 118 0.95 35.80 -4.80
C SER A 118 0.30 35.06 -3.63
N SER A 119 0.98 34.11 -2.99
CA SER A 119 0.43 33.36 -1.85
C SER A 119 0.85 34.01 -0.53
N THR A 120 -0.07 34.71 0.12
CA THR A 120 0.14 35.22 1.48
C THR A 120 -0.63 34.33 2.46
N GLY A 121 0.07 33.74 3.43
CA GLY A 121 -0.55 33.06 4.58
C GLY A 121 -0.67 31.54 4.53
N ASN A 122 -0.05 30.85 3.57
CA ASN A 122 -0.03 29.37 3.57
C ASN A 122 0.79 28.87 4.77
N SER A 123 0.12 28.27 5.76
CA SER A 123 0.77 27.70 6.96
C SER A 123 0.91 26.17 6.92
N ARG A 124 0.26 25.52 5.96
CA ARG A 124 0.22 24.06 5.84
C ARG A 124 0.29 23.61 4.38
N ALA A 125 0.65 22.36 4.19
CA ALA A 125 0.47 21.62 2.95
C ALA A 125 -0.18 20.27 3.28
N ALA A 126 -1.02 19.76 2.41
CA ALA A 126 -1.63 18.44 2.54
C ALA A 126 -1.53 17.66 1.23
N VAL A 127 -1.40 16.35 1.35
CA VAL A 127 -1.44 15.43 0.21
C VAL A 127 -2.30 14.24 0.59
N GLU A 128 -3.29 13.95 -0.24
CA GLU A 128 -4.21 12.81 -0.10
C GLU A 128 -4.05 11.89 -1.31
N VAL A 129 -4.09 10.58 -1.07
CA VAL A 129 -4.11 9.56 -2.13
C VAL A 129 -5.34 8.70 -1.97
N HIS A 130 -6.11 8.58 -3.06
CA HIS A 130 -7.30 7.75 -3.10
C HIS A 130 -6.99 6.48 -3.87
N PHE A 131 -7.23 5.33 -3.25
CA PHE A 131 -7.06 4.03 -3.87
C PHE A 131 -8.42 3.42 -4.21
N LYS A 132 -8.42 2.56 -5.23
CA LYS A 132 -9.55 1.68 -5.56
C LYS A 132 -9.06 0.28 -5.92
N LYS A 133 -9.92 -0.72 -5.77
CA LYS A 133 -9.63 -2.08 -6.23
C LYS A 133 -10.09 -2.22 -7.69
N VAL A 134 -9.26 -2.80 -8.54
CA VAL A 134 -9.59 -3.12 -9.93
C VAL A 134 -9.34 -4.59 -10.25
N GLN A 135 -10.16 -5.18 -11.09
CA GLN A 135 -9.95 -6.53 -11.64
C GLN A 135 -9.86 -6.45 -13.15
N GLU A 136 -8.92 -7.21 -13.71
CA GLU A 136 -8.79 -7.34 -15.16
C GLU A 136 -9.63 -8.53 -15.62
N LEU A 137 -10.60 -8.25 -16.48
CA LEU A 137 -11.45 -9.26 -17.11
C LEU A 137 -10.65 -10.01 -18.19
N THR A 138 -11.18 -11.15 -18.63
CA THR A 138 -10.57 -11.99 -19.68
C THR A 138 -10.40 -11.26 -21.02
N ASN A 139 -11.20 -10.24 -21.29
CA ASN A 139 -11.10 -9.38 -22.46
C ASN A 139 -10.05 -8.24 -22.31
N GLY A 140 -9.31 -8.19 -21.20
CA GLY A 140 -8.31 -7.17 -20.90
C GLY A 140 -8.87 -5.87 -20.31
N GLN A 141 -10.20 -5.75 -20.14
CA GLN A 141 -10.82 -4.58 -19.55
C GLN A 141 -10.60 -4.54 -18.03
N LEU A 142 -10.23 -3.37 -17.50
CA LEU A 142 -10.19 -3.12 -16.07
C LEU A 142 -11.54 -2.62 -15.58
N VAL A 143 -12.08 -3.28 -14.57
CA VAL A 143 -13.30 -2.87 -13.85
C VAL A 143 -12.98 -2.60 -12.39
N GLU A 144 -13.62 -1.60 -11.81
CA GLU A 144 -13.56 -1.36 -10.37
C GLU A 144 -14.38 -2.42 -9.64
N VAL A 145 -13.86 -2.93 -8.53
CA VAL A 145 -14.53 -3.94 -7.70
C VAL A 145 -14.75 -3.38 -6.29
N ALA A 146 -15.89 -3.71 -5.70
CA ALA A 146 -16.24 -3.25 -4.36
C ALA A 146 -15.22 -3.76 -3.31
N GLY A 147 -14.98 -2.91 -2.30
CA GLY A 147 -14.01 -3.08 -1.23
C GLY A 147 -14.34 -4.21 -0.28
#